data_AF-A0A958RX97-F1
#
_entry.id   AF-A0A958RX97-F1
#
_cell.length_a   1.000
_cell.length_b   1.000
_cell.length_c   1.000
_cell.angle_alpha   90.00
_cell.angle_beta   90.00
_cell.angle_gamma   90.00
#
_symmetry.space_group_name_H-M   'P 1'
#
loop_
_entity.id
_entity.type
_entity.pdbx_description
1 polymer ?
#
loop_
_entity_poly.entity_id
_entity_poly.type
_entity_poly.pdbx_seq_one_letter_code
_entity_poly.pdbx_strand_id
1 'polypeptide(L)'
;MPMLTTQRMVTGRILFVLLLFGVQLFAQDDEHNLKKLERQADNYILTENYRAAAPLFKELLDAEPDNNHYQFSLGVCYLQIPTDAKKGITRKAALDLLVKAHGKVDFIDATYYLARAYHLNYKFDDAIKYYKLYSKKLQGREPEMAY
;
A
#
# COMPACT_ATOMS: atom_id res chain seq x y z
N MET A 1 -28.41 40.08 39.72
CA MET A 1 -27.85 38.71 39.77
C MET A 1 -27.61 38.10 38.37
N PRO A 2 -26.84 38.69 37.43
CA PRO A 2 -26.53 38.05 36.14
C PRO A 2 -25.11 37.43 36.04
N MET A 3 -24.20 37.69 36.99
CA MET A 3 -22.80 37.23 36.90
C MET A 3 -22.64 35.70 37.00
N LEU A 4 -23.48 35.02 37.78
CA LEU A 4 -23.38 33.56 38.00
C LEU A 4 -23.77 32.73 36.76
N THR A 5 -24.66 33.24 35.91
CA THR A 5 -25.12 32.55 34.69
C THR A 5 -24.09 32.59 33.56
N THR A 6 -23.38 33.71 33.40
CA THR A 6 -22.35 33.88 32.36
C THR A 6 -21.13 33.02 32.65
N GLN A 7 -20.76 32.90 33.93
CA GLN A 7 -19.62 32.10 34.38
C GLN A 7 -19.82 30.59 34.14
N ARG A 8 -21.07 30.08 34.27
CA ARG A 8 -21.45 28.69 33.95
C ARG A 8 -21.40 28.37 32.45
N MET A 9 -21.75 29.32 31.59
CA MET A 9 -21.68 29.13 30.13
C MET A 9 -20.24 29.14 29.60
N VAL A 10 -19.36 29.98 30.15
CA VAL A 10 -17.94 30.05 29.75
C VAL A 10 -17.17 28.82 30.23
N THR A 11 -17.41 28.36 31.46
CA THR A 11 -16.79 27.13 32.00
C THR A 11 -17.20 25.88 31.22
N GLY A 12 -18.47 25.77 30.80
CA GLY A 12 -18.92 24.69 29.93
C GLY A 12 -18.24 24.67 28.55
N ARG A 13 -17.97 25.85 27.97
CA ARG A 13 -17.24 25.99 26.70
C ARG A 13 -15.77 25.58 26.82
N ILE A 14 -15.12 25.93 27.94
CA ILE A 14 -13.72 25.54 28.21
C ILE A 14 -13.61 24.02 28.40
N LEU A 15 -14.58 23.42 29.10
CA LEU A 15 -14.63 21.96 29.31
C LEU A 15 -14.82 21.19 27.99
N PHE A 16 -15.63 21.71 27.07
CA PHE A 16 -15.86 21.12 25.74
C PHE A 16 -14.61 21.17 24.84
N VAL A 17 -13.83 22.25 24.88
CA VAL A 17 -12.57 22.38 24.12
C VAL A 17 -11.48 21.44 24.68
N LEU A 18 -11.41 21.26 26.00
CA LEU A 18 -10.50 20.28 26.63
C LEU A 18 -10.85 18.83 26.28
N LEU A 19 -12.14 18.52 26.10
CA LEU A 19 -12.61 17.18 25.74
C LEU A 19 -12.23 16.79 24.29
N LEU A 20 -12.12 17.78 23.39
CA LEU A 20 -11.69 17.57 22.00
C LEU A 20 -10.16 17.38 21.87
N PHE A 21 -9.37 17.87 22.83
CA PHE A 21 -7.91 17.69 22.83
C PHE A 21 -7.45 16.34 23.43
N GLY A 22 -8.26 15.73 24.31
CA GLY A 22 -7.89 14.48 24.98
C GLY A 22 -7.85 13.23 24.08
N VAL A 23 -8.51 13.26 22.92
CA VAL A 23 -8.61 12.13 21.98
C VAL A 23 -7.47 12.05 20.96
N GLN A 24 -6.56 13.03 20.91
CA GLN A 24 -5.52 13.10 19.87
C GLN A 24 -4.16 12.48 20.26
N LEU A 25 -4.03 11.92 21.47
CA LEU A 25 -2.72 11.47 21.99
C LEU A 25 -2.33 10.03 21.62
N PHE A 26 -3.25 9.18 21.15
CA PHE A 26 -2.96 7.77 20.86
C PHE A 26 -2.62 7.46 19.40
N ALA A 27 -2.77 8.42 18.46
CA ALA A 27 -2.57 8.15 17.03
C ALA A 27 -1.12 8.33 16.55
N GLN A 28 -0.27 9.04 17.30
CA GLN A 28 1.05 9.47 16.82
C GLN A 28 2.13 8.38 16.90
N ASP A 29 2.11 7.55 17.95
CA ASP A 29 3.10 6.49 18.14
C ASP A 29 2.93 5.37 17.10
N ASP A 30 1.68 5.02 16.77
CA ASP A 30 1.37 3.97 15.79
C ASP A 30 1.82 4.38 14.38
N GLU A 31 1.55 5.62 13.95
CA GLU A 31 1.98 6.12 12.63
C GLU A 31 3.51 6.13 12.49
N HIS A 32 4.24 6.51 13.55
CA HIS A 32 5.70 6.51 13.54
C HIS A 32 6.27 5.08 13.39
N ASN A 33 5.68 4.12 14.10
CA ASN A 33 6.08 2.72 14.04
C ASN A 33 5.79 2.12 12.65
N LEU A 34 4.62 2.40 12.07
CA LEU A 34 4.27 1.95 10.72
C LEU A 34 5.24 2.50 9.67
N LYS A 35 5.61 3.79 9.74
CA LYS A 35 6.61 4.37 8.81
C LYS A 35 7.98 3.71 8.94
N LYS A 36 8.41 3.32 10.14
CA LYS A 36 9.67 2.60 10.33
C LYS A 36 9.60 1.19 9.73
N LEU A 37 8.49 0.51 9.92
CA LEU A 37 8.20 -0.82 9.37
C LEU A 37 8.16 -0.79 7.83
N GLU A 38 7.49 0.21 7.25
CA GLU A 38 7.45 0.47 5.80
C GLU A 38 8.86 0.65 5.22
N ARG A 39 9.67 1.53 5.81
CA ARG A 39 11.05 1.73 5.36
C ARG A 39 11.87 0.43 5.42
N GLN A 40 11.66 -0.39 6.44
CA GLN A 40 12.34 -1.68 6.54
C GLN A 40 11.87 -2.64 5.43
N ALA A 41 10.56 -2.71 5.18
CA ALA A 41 9.97 -3.53 4.13
C ALA A 41 10.46 -3.11 2.73
N ASP A 42 10.48 -1.81 2.45
CA ASP A 42 10.99 -1.25 1.20
C ASP A 42 12.49 -1.56 1.01
N ASN A 43 13.31 -1.45 2.07
CA ASN A 43 14.72 -1.85 1.99
C ASN A 43 14.90 -3.33 1.64
N TYR A 44 14.02 -4.20 2.14
CA TYR A 44 14.04 -5.60 1.73
C TYR A 44 13.62 -5.80 0.27
N ILE A 45 12.70 -4.99 -0.28
CA ILE A 45 12.41 -5.01 -1.72
C ILE A 45 13.62 -4.55 -2.54
N LEU A 46 14.27 -3.45 -2.13
CA LEU A 46 15.45 -2.91 -2.81
C LEU A 46 16.63 -3.89 -2.84
N THR A 47 16.74 -4.74 -1.82
CA THR A 47 17.76 -5.80 -1.73
C THR A 47 17.25 -7.16 -2.23
N GLU A 48 16.10 -7.19 -2.91
CA GLU A 48 15.45 -8.38 -3.47
C GLU A 48 15.14 -9.49 -2.43
N ASN A 49 15.13 -9.15 -1.15
CA ASN A 49 14.78 -10.06 -0.07
C ASN A 49 13.25 -10.09 0.15
N TYR A 50 12.54 -10.55 -0.88
CA TYR A 50 11.07 -10.64 -0.87
C TYR A 50 10.51 -11.54 0.26
N ARG A 51 11.29 -12.52 0.71
CA ARG A 51 10.91 -13.41 1.82
C ARG A 51 10.84 -12.66 3.15
N ALA A 52 11.74 -11.69 3.36
CA ALA A 52 11.72 -10.83 4.54
C ALA A 52 10.73 -9.66 4.39
N ALA A 53 10.55 -9.12 3.18
CA ALA A 53 9.61 -8.03 2.91
C ALA A 53 8.14 -8.46 3.07
N ALA A 54 7.77 -9.65 2.58
CA ALA A 54 6.40 -10.14 2.54
C ALA A 54 5.64 -10.07 3.89
N PRO A 55 6.19 -10.56 5.02
CA PRO A 55 5.48 -10.47 6.30
C PRO A 55 5.31 -9.02 6.78
N LEU A 56 6.26 -8.12 6.51
CA LEU A 56 6.16 -6.72 6.93
C LEU A 56 5.09 -5.97 6.12
N PHE A 57 5.05 -6.18 4.80
CA PHE A 57 3.97 -5.60 3.98
C PHE A 57 2.60 -6.18 4.31
N LYS A 58 2.53 -7.44 4.75
CA LYS A 58 1.28 -8.00 5.25
C LYS A 58 0.81 -7.29 6.51
N GLU A 59 1.70 -7.08 7.48
CA GLU A 59 1.40 -6.34 8.71
C GLU A 59 0.97 -4.89 8.41
N LEU A 60 1.70 -4.20 7.52
CA LEU A 60 1.36 -2.86 7.07
C LEU A 60 -0.02 -2.81 6.39
N LEU A 61 -0.33 -3.80 5.55
CA LEU A 61 -1.63 -3.87 4.88
C LEU A 61 -2.77 -4.27 5.83
N ASP A 62 -2.50 -5.05 6.87
CA ASP A 62 -3.48 -5.35 7.91
C ASP A 62 -3.82 -4.08 8.73
N ALA A 63 -2.85 -3.18 8.93
CA ALA A 63 -3.04 -1.88 9.57
C ALA A 63 -3.71 -0.84 8.65
N GLU A 64 -3.34 -0.82 7.36
CA GLU A 64 -3.88 0.09 6.35
C GLU A 64 -4.41 -0.67 5.11
N PRO A 65 -5.62 -1.27 5.17
CA PRO A 65 -6.12 -2.19 4.13
C PRO A 65 -6.28 -1.60 2.73
N ASP A 66 -6.45 -0.29 2.63
CA ASP A 66 -6.67 0.45 1.39
C ASP A 66 -5.38 1.07 0.82
N ASN A 67 -4.23 0.85 1.47
CA ASN A 67 -2.96 1.39 1.01
C ASN A 67 -2.48 0.65 -0.25
N ASN A 68 -2.56 1.34 -1.39
CA ASN A 68 -2.25 0.75 -2.70
C ASN A 68 -0.75 0.41 -2.85
N HIS A 69 0.15 1.11 -2.17
CA HIS A 69 1.58 0.77 -2.14
C HIS A 69 1.78 -0.58 -1.45
N TYR A 70 1.18 -0.78 -0.28
CA TYR A 70 1.30 -2.04 0.47
C TYR A 70 0.67 -3.21 -0.30
N GLN A 71 -0.49 -2.99 -0.92
CA GLN A 71 -1.11 -3.98 -1.80
C GLN A 71 -0.18 -4.36 -2.97
N PHE A 72 0.39 -3.35 -3.64
CA PHE A 72 1.30 -3.57 -4.77
C PHE A 72 2.55 -4.36 -4.33
N SER A 73 3.23 -3.89 -3.29
CA SER A 73 4.49 -4.45 -2.81
C SER A 73 4.33 -5.86 -2.25
N LEU A 74 3.23 -6.15 -1.54
CA LEU A 74 2.92 -7.51 -1.10
C LEU A 74 2.62 -8.43 -2.29
N GLY A 75 1.89 -7.93 -3.29
CA GLY A 75 1.62 -8.65 -4.52
C GLY A 75 2.91 -9.02 -5.27
N VAL A 76 3.83 -8.07 -5.41
CA VAL A 76 5.17 -8.32 -5.98
C VAL A 76 5.92 -9.36 -5.17
N CYS A 77 5.96 -9.23 -3.84
CA CYS A 77 6.61 -10.23 -2.98
C CYS A 77 6.10 -11.65 -3.25
N TYR A 78 4.78 -11.84 -3.31
CA TYR A 78 4.16 -13.14 -3.56
C TYR A 78 4.42 -13.69 -4.96
N LEU A 79 4.73 -12.84 -5.96
CA LEU A 79 5.20 -13.28 -7.27
C LEU A 79 6.67 -13.76 -7.25
N GLN A 80 7.50 -13.21 -6.36
CA GLN A 80 8.94 -13.50 -6.36
C GLN A 80 9.33 -14.66 -5.44
N ILE A 81 8.50 -15.01 -4.45
CA ILE A 81 8.77 -16.13 -3.54
C ILE A 81 8.01 -17.40 -3.92
N PRO A 82 8.44 -18.60 -3.44
CA PRO A 82 7.68 -19.83 -3.60
C PRO A 82 6.29 -19.73 -2.98
N THR A 83 5.31 -20.39 -3.62
CA THR A 83 3.95 -20.50 -3.09
C THR A 83 3.96 -21.29 -1.78
N ASP A 84 3.24 -20.77 -0.78
CA ASP A 84 2.97 -21.42 0.49
C ASP A 84 1.49 -21.17 0.84
N ALA A 85 0.63 -22.10 0.42
CA ALA A 85 -0.81 -21.98 0.59
C ALA A 85 -1.23 -21.92 2.07
N LYS A 86 -0.46 -22.53 2.98
CA LYS A 86 -0.76 -22.49 4.43
C LYS A 86 -0.61 -21.08 4.99
N LYS A 87 0.26 -20.26 4.38
CA LYS A 87 0.48 -18.85 4.76
C LYS A 87 -0.30 -17.86 3.90
N GLY A 88 -1.12 -18.34 2.96
CA GLY A 88 -1.85 -17.50 2.00
C GLY A 88 -0.97 -16.94 0.86
N ILE A 89 0.29 -17.37 0.77
CA ILE A 89 1.24 -16.91 -0.25
C ILE A 89 0.97 -17.72 -1.52
N THR A 90 0.17 -17.18 -2.43
CA THR A 90 -0.21 -17.86 -3.68
C THR A 90 -0.13 -16.92 -4.87
N ARG A 91 0.00 -17.49 -6.09
CA ARG A 91 -0.10 -16.71 -7.33
C ARG A 91 -1.44 -16.01 -7.44
N LYS A 92 -2.52 -16.63 -6.98
CA LYS A 92 -3.87 -16.03 -6.97
C LYS A 92 -3.93 -14.83 -6.04
N ALA A 93 -3.44 -14.97 -4.81
CA ALA A 93 -3.39 -13.85 -3.85
C ALA A 93 -2.55 -12.68 -4.40
N ALA A 94 -1.42 -12.98 -5.05
CA ALA A 94 -0.61 -11.97 -5.71
C ALA A 94 -1.38 -11.21 -6.81
N LEU A 95 -2.14 -11.94 -7.64
CA LEU A 95 -2.99 -11.34 -8.67
C LEU A 95 -4.08 -10.45 -8.06
N ASP A 96 -4.78 -10.93 -7.04
CA ASP A 96 -5.87 -10.18 -6.39
C ASP A 96 -5.35 -8.86 -5.79
N LEU A 97 -4.17 -8.89 -5.17
CA LEU A 97 -3.49 -7.70 -4.64
C LEU A 97 -3.09 -6.71 -5.76
N LEU A 98 -2.46 -7.21 -6.82
CA LEU A 98 -1.98 -6.37 -7.92
C LEU A 98 -3.12 -5.76 -8.75
N VAL A 99 -4.24 -6.47 -8.90
CA VAL A 99 -5.46 -5.92 -9.54
C VAL A 99 -6.01 -4.75 -8.73
N LYS A 100 -6.05 -4.86 -7.39
CA LYS A 100 -6.58 -3.79 -6.51
C LYS A 100 -5.72 -2.52 -6.56
N ALA A 101 -4.40 -2.69 -6.65
CA ALA A 101 -3.44 -1.59 -6.68
C ALA A 101 -3.27 -0.95 -8.08
N HIS A 102 -3.54 -1.69 -9.16
CA HIS A 102 -3.33 -1.21 -10.52
C HIS A 102 -4.15 0.07 -10.82
N GLY A 103 -3.50 1.06 -11.45
CA GLY A 103 -4.10 2.35 -11.78
C GLY A 103 -4.19 3.33 -10.59
N LYS A 104 -3.84 2.91 -9.37
CA LYS A 104 -3.83 3.75 -8.18
C LYS A 104 -2.42 4.05 -7.64
N VAL A 105 -1.42 3.38 -8.19
CA VAL A 105 0.00 3.62 -7.93
C VAL A 105 0.66 4.13 -9.20
N ASP A 106 1.55 5.11 -9.07
CA ASP A 106 2.37 5.61 -10.20
C ASP A 106 3.70 4.87 -10.31
N PHE A 107 3.67 3.54 -10.14
CA PHE A 107 4.84 2.72 -10.41
C PHE A 107 4.87 2.38 -11.89
N ILE A 108 5.99 2.70 -12.56
CA ILE A 108 6.17 2.43 -13.99
C ILE A 108 5.89 0.95 -14.30
N ASP A 109 6.33 0.06 -13.42
CA ASP A 109 6.24 -1.39 -13.57
C ASP A 109 4.94 -2.00 -13.05
N ALA A 110 3.99 -1.20 -12.53
CA ALA A 110 2.74 -1.75 -12.01
C ALA A 110 1.98 -2.56 -13.05
N THR A 111 1.94 -2.05 -14.30
CA THR A 111 1.33 -2.76 -15.44
C THR A 111 2.08 -4.03 -15.79
N TYR A 112 3.41 -4.04 -15.68
CA TYR A 112 4.23 -5.22 -15.95
C TYR A 112 4.02 -6.31 -14.91
N TYR A 113 4.04 -5.98 -13.62
CA TYR A 113 3.80 -6.94 -12.55
C TYR A 113 2.38 -7.50 -12.58
N LEU A 114 1.38 -6.69 -12.95
CA LEU A 114 0.02 -7.19 -13.17
C LEU A 114 -0.03 -8.19 -14.34
N ALA A 115 0.63 -7.89 -15.47
CA ALA A 115 0.72 -8.83 -16.60
C ALA A 115 1.39 -10.15 -16.18
N ARG A 116 2.49 -10.09 -15.41
CA ARG A 116 3.14 -11.28 -14.84
C ARG A 116 2.22 -12.06 -13.92
N ALA A 117 1.42 -11.39 -13.09
CA ALA A 117 0.46 -12.05 -12.22
C ALA A 117 -0.59 -12.81 -13.03
N TYR A 118 -1.15 -12.19 -14.07
CA TYR A 118 -2.08 -12.86 -14.99
C TYR A 118 -1.43 -14.08 -15.66
N HIS A 119 -0.21 -13.94 -16.16
CA HIS A 119 0.54 -15.02 -16.79
C HIS A 119 0.75 -16.20 -15.82
N LEU A 120 1.26 -15.93 -14.61
CA LEU A 120 1.52 -16.97 -13.60
C LEU A 120 0.24 -17.62 -13.04
N ASN A 121 -0.93 -17.06 -13.34
CA ASN A 121 -2.25 -17.64 -13.05
C ASN A 121 -2.94 -18.20 -14.31
N TYR A 122 -2.20 -18.44 -15.39
CA TYR A 122 -2.69 -19.02 -16.65
C TYR A 122 -3.79 -18.18 -17.35
N LYS A 123 -3.90 -16.89 -17.01
CA LYS A 123 -4.82 -15.94 -17.65
C LYS A 123 -4.09 -15.23 -18.80
N PHE A 124 -3.82 -15.99 -19.86
CA PHE A 124 -2.91 -15.56 -20.92
C PHE A 124 -3.42 -14.36 -21.73
N ASP A 125 -4.73 -14.28 -21.99
CA ASP A 125 -5.31 -13.15 -22.74
C ASP A 125 -5.11 -11.81 -22.01
N ASP A 126 -5.38 -11.79 -20.71
CA ASP A 126 -5.11 -10.63 -19.85
C ASP A 126 -3.61 -10.33 -19.78
N ALA A 127 -2.77 -11.35 -19.62
CA ALA A 127 -1.33 -11.18 -19.61
C ALA A 127 -0.82 -10.51 -20.89
N ILE A 128 -1.23 -11.00 -22.06
CA ILE A 128 -0.87 -10.44 -23.37
C ILE A 128 -1.34 -8.99 -23.48
N LYS A 129 -2.59 -8.70 -23.09
CA LYS A 129 -3.15 -7.34 -23.09
C LYS A 129 -2.29 -6.38 -22.26
N TYR A 130 -1.97 -6.75 -21.02
CA TYR A 130 -1.22 -5.86 -20.12
C TYR A 130 0.27 -5.77 -20.48
N TYR A 131 0.89 -6.83 -21.00
CA TYR A 131 2.25 -6.74 -21.54
C TYR A 131 2.33 -5.79 -22.74
N LYS A 132 1.38 -5.86 -23.67
CA LYS A 132 1.29 -4.91 -24.79
C LYS A 132 1.10 -3.48 -24.31
N LEU A 133 0.26 -3.27 -23.31
CA LEU A 133 0.06 -1.95 -22.70
C LEU A 133 1.36 -1.41 -22.07
N TYR A 134 2.08 -2.25 -21.33
CA TYR A 134 3.37 -1.87 -20.74
C TYR A 134 4.42 -1.55 -21.81
N SER A 135 4.55 -2.39 -22.84
CA SER A 135 5.47 -2.15 -23.97
C SER A 135 5.18 -0.83 -24.68
N LYS A 136 3.91 -0.51 -24.95
CA LYS A 136 3.51 0.78 -25.53
C LYS A 136 3.85 1.96 -24.60
N LYS A 137 3.69 1.80 -23.28
CA LYS A 137 4.05 2.83 -22.29
C LYS A 137 5.56 3.11 -22.29
N LEU A 138 6.39 2.10 -22.51
CA LEU A 138 7.85 2.26 -22.63
C LEU A 138 8.24 2.98 -23.94
N GLN A 139 7.64 2.61 -25.07
CA GLN A 139 7.91 3.26 -26.36
C GLN A 139 7.56 4.75 -26.37
N GLY A 140 6.49 5.16 -25.69
CA GLY A 140 6.16 6.58 -25.52
C GLY A 140 7.02 7.32 -24.49
N ARG A 141 7.96 6.62 -23.82
CA ARG A 141 8.84 7.17 -22.78
C ARG A 141 10.32 7.17 -23.16
N GLU A 142 10.73 6.42 -24.17
CA GLU A 142 12.05 6.64 -24.76
C GLU A 142 12.04 8.06 -25.35
N PRO A 143 12.89 9.01 -24.87
CA PRO A 143 13.17 10.17 -25.70
C PRO A 143 13.68 9.63 -27.03
N GLU A 144 13.32 10.25 -28.15
CA GLU A 144 13.89 9.93 -29.46
C GLU A 144 15.42 9.92 -29.35
N MET A 145 16.02 8.78 -29.02
CA MET A 145 17.45 8.56 -29.13
C MET A 145 17.67 8.25 -30.60
N ALA A 146 17.45 9.30 -31.40
CA ALA A 146 17.93 9.42 -32.75
C ALA A 146 19.46 9.37 -32.66
N TYR A 147 20.01 8.24 -33.11
CA TYR A 147 21.39 8.14 -33.53
C TYR A 147 21.64 9.03 -34.75
#